data_AF-A0A1J1HAK1-F1
#
_entry.id   AF-A0A1J1HAK1-F1
#
_cell.length_a   1.000
_cell.length_b   1.000
_cell.length_c   1.000
_cell.angle_alpha   90.00
_cell.angle_beta   90.00
_cell.angle_gamma   90.00
#
_symmetry.space_group_name_H-M   'P 1'
#
loop_
_entity.id
_entity.type
_entity.pdbx_description
1 polymer ?
#
loop_
_entity_poly.entity_id
_entity_poly.type
_entity_poly.pdbx_seq_one_letter_code
_entity_poly.pdbx_strand_id
1 'polypeptide(L)'
;MSNKGDFNVYIYIPVTYNANIKKRSEYCYDILFKLIEKQYIICNDKSNHNIILSKQSNDINKEEFLKHIYYQIDDLNTDKKVQTNKETVTEEPPHITIVGSVQIKRHMISSFLNKVKEKLKNQNCFYLFFKKSVDLYKSQKNTKYFCSYTVSDEQQKLHLDPLIKKINEILNNFDLNNNYVNRICHMSLAYTDVSLEVILEKNKLNIKDTFWPNISEIIVDNSSDFSSDDFYIYVDCIHICIGNKLYKIHLKNFNNLNFLESDDSYISSE
;
A
#
# COMPACT_ATOMS: atom_id res chain seq x y z
N MET A 1 -27.07 -23.96 -5.31
CA MET A 1 -25.79 -23.92 -6.07
C MET A 1 -25.10 -22.60 -5.75
N SER A 2 -23.97 -22.60 -5.05
CA SER A 2 -23.29 -21.33 -4.74
C SER A 2 -22.67 -20.78 -6.01
N ASN A 3 -23.10 -19.57 -6.41
CA ASN A 3 -22.65 -18.86 -7.60
C ASN A 3 -21.22 -18.29 -7.43
N LYS A 4 -20.28 -19.08 -6.89
CA LYS A 4 -18.90 -18.64 -6.65
C LYS A 4 -18.16 -18.59 -7.98
N GLY A 5 -17.59 -17.42 -8.30
CA GLY A 5 -16.73 -17.25 -9.47
C GLY A 5 -15.42 -18.02 -9.33
N ASP A 6 -14.81 -18.36 -10.46
CA ASP A 6 -13.61 -19.20 -10.51
C ASP A 6 -12.31 -18.39 -10.42
N PHE A 7 -12.39 -17.06 -10.59
CA PHE A 7 -11.23 -16.17 -10.68
C PHE A 7 -11.31 -15.05 -9.65
N ASN A 8 -10.25 -14.88 -8.87
CA ASN A 8 -10.09 -13.71 -8.01
C ASN A 8 -9.77 -12.48 -8.87
N VAL A 9 -10.50 -11.40 -8.65
CA VAL A 9 -10.27 -10.08 -9.22
C VAL A 9 -9.76 -9.17 -8.12
N TYR A 10 -8.68 -8.46 -8.39
CA TYR A 10 -8.08 -7.48 -7.49
C TYR A 10 -7.76 -6.21 -8.28
N ILE A 11 -8.18 -5.05 -7.77
CA ILE A 11 -7.98 -3.76 -8.47
C ILE A 11 -7.18 -2.82 -7.59
N TYR A 12 -6.12 -2.26 -8.16
CA TYR A 12 -5.21 -1.39 -7.44
C TYR A 12 -4.57 -0.35 -8.35
N ILE A 13 -4.10 0.74 -7.75
CA ILE A 13 -3.20 1.70 -8.40
C ILE A 13 -1.77 1.20 -8.17
N PRO A 14 -1.00 0.89 -9.23
CA PRO A 14 0.41 0.52 -9.08
C PRO A 14 1.26 1.73 -8.66
N VAL A 15 2.32 1.49 -7.92
CA VAL A 15 3.29 2.52 -7.55
C VAL A 15 4.65 2.14 -8.14
N THR A 16 5.21 3.04 -8.94
CA THR A 16 6.55 2.86 -9.52
C THR A 16 7.61 3.09 -8.46
N TYR A 17 8.55 2.15 -8.35
CA TYR A 17 9.72 2.30 -7.50
C TYR A 17 10.61 3.46 -7.97
N ASN A 18 11.02 4.31 -7.02
CA ASN A 18 11.97 5.39 -7.23
C ASN A 18 12.67 5.74 -5.89
N ALA A 19 13.64 6.65 -5.93
CA ALA A 19 14.42 7.03 -4.75
C ALA A 19 13.55 7.60 -3.60
N ASN A 20 12.47 8.32 -3.91
CA ASN A 20 11.55 8.84 -2.89
C ASN A 20 10.79 7.69 -2.22
N ILE A 21 10.22 6.75 -3.01
CA ILE A 21 9.55 5.57 -2.47
C ILE A 21 10.52 4.73 -1.63
N LYS A 22 11.77 4.55 -2.07
CA LYS A 22 12.80 3.85 -1.30
C LYS A 22 13.00 4.49 0.09
N LYS A 23 13.24 5.80 0.13
CA LYS A 23 13.43 6.57 1.38
C LYS A 23 12.22 6.45 2.31
N ARG A 24 11.01 6.50 1.75
CA ARG A 24 9.75 6.36 2.49
C ARG A 24 9.59 4.93 3.04
N SER A 25 10.04 3.92 2.32
CA SER A 25 10.06 2.53 2.77
C SER A 25 11.05 2.29 3.90
N GLU A 26 12.26 2.83 3.79
CA GLU A 26 13.28 2.81 4.86
C GLU A 26 12.73 3.44 6.15
N TYR A 27 12.02 4.56 6.05
CA TYR A 27 11.37 5.16 7.21
C TYR A 27 10.29 4.25 7.83
N CYS A 28 9.40 3.67 7.02
CA CYS A 28 8.40 2.73 7.53
C CYS A 28 9.05 1.51 8.21
N TYR A 29 10.17 1.04 7.67
CA TYR A 29 10.94 -0.05 8.24
C TYR A 29 11.51 0.32 9.62
N ASP A 30 12.16 1.47 9.73
CA ASP A 30 12.74 1.98 10.98
C ASP A 30 11.68 2.19 12.06
N ILE A 31 10.49 2.66 11.67
CA ILE A 31 9.34 2.83 12.57
C ILE A 31 8.91 1.47 13.14
N LEU A 32 8.74 0.45 12.30
CA LEU A 32 8.40 -0.89 12.77
C LEU A 32 9.48 -1.48 13.68
N PHE A 33 10.76 -1.27 13.34
CA PHE A 33 11.89 -1.71 14.15
C PHE A 33 11.81 -1.12 15.56
N LYS A 34 11.65 0.20 15.67
CA LYS A 34 11.55 0.88 16.96
C LYS A 34 10.32 0.48 17.76
N LEU A 35 9.18 0.18 17.11
CA LEU A 35 7.99 -0.34 17.81
C LEU A 35 8.25 -1.71 18.44
N ILE A 36 8.90 -2.62 17.70
CA ILE A 36 9.25 -3.95 18.19
C ILE A 36 10.27 -3.85 19.34
N GLU A 37 11.28 -2.99 19.19
CA GLU A 37 12.28 -2.74 20.23
C GLU A 37 11.63 -2.20 21.52
N LYS A 38 10.78 -1.16 21.42
CA LYS A 38 10.04 -0.64 22.59
C LYS A 38 9.12 -1.69 23.21
N GLN A 39 8.44 -2.50 22.39
CA GLN A 39 7.60 -3.59 22.88
C GLN A 39 8.41 -4.61 23.68
N TYR A 40 9.58 -5.00 23.18
CA TYR A 40 10.46 -5.94 23.84
C TYR A 40 10.92 -5.43 25.21
N ILE A 41 11.28 -4.15 25.32
CA ILE A 41 11.61 -3.50 26.59
C ILE A 41 10.43 -3.60 27.57
N ILE A 42 9.20 -3.31 27.12
CA ILE A 42 7.99 -3.43 27.97
C ILE A 42 7.76 -4.87 28.46
N CYS A 43 7.99 -5.87 27.60
CA CYS A 43 7.86 -7.28 27.99
C CYS A 43 8.92 -7.70 29.00
N ASN A 44 10.16 -7.22 28.84
CA ASN A 44 11.26 -7.51 29.75
C ASN A 44 11.15 -6.78 31.10
N ASP A 45 10.65 -5.53 31.12
CA ASP A 45 10.41 -4.82 32.37
C ASP A 45 9.32 -5.51 33.23
N LYS A 46 8.36 -6.20 32.60
CA LYS A 46 7.37 -7.02 33.30
C LYS A 46 7.94 -8.34 33.84
N SER A 47 9.00 -8.88 33.23
CA SER A 47 9.65 -10.12 33.68
C SER A 47 10.80 -9.87 34.67
N ASN A 48 11.43 -8.70 34.63
CA ASN A 48 12.57 -8.31 35.46
C ASN A 48 12.17 -7.68 36.80
N HIS A 49 11.46 -8.46 37.62
CA HIS A 49 11.73 -8.41 39.06
C HIS A 49 13.05 -9.11 39.44
N ASN A 50 13.74 -9.76 38.49
CA ASN A 50 15.12 -10.23 38.63
C ASN A 50 15.76 -10.38 37.25
N ILE A 51 16.83 -9.61 36.97
CA ILE A 51 18.08 -10.00 36.29
C ILE A 51 18.67 -8.81 35.51
N ILE A 52 19.80 -8.35 36.04
CA ILE A 52 20.78 -7.48 35.40
C ILE A 52 21.50 -8.32 34.33
N LEU A 53 21.27 -8.06 33.04
CA LEU A 53 22.16 -8.54 31.98
C LEU A 53 22.36 -7.48 30.89
N SER A 54 23.64 -7.14 30.74
CA SER A 54 24.24 -6.01 30.06
C SER A 54 24.56 -6.28 28.59
N LYS A 55 24.29 -5.29 27.72
CA LYS A 55 24.87 -4.95 26.41
C LYS A 55 25.09 -6.03 25.32
N GLN A 56 25.51 -7.26 25.63
CA GLN A 56 25.66 -8.36 24.66
C GLN A 56 24.31 -8.98 24.24
N SER A 57 23.27 -8.88 25.08
CA SER A 57 21.90 -9.26 24.71
C SER A 57 21.30 -8.34 23.65
N ASN A 58 21.67 -7.06 23.62
CA ASN A 58 21.05 -6.07 22.74
C ASN A 58 21.34 -6.31 21.25
N ASP A 59 22.55 -6.72 20.89
CA ASP A 59 22.91 -6.97 19.49
C ASP A 59 22.26 -8.25 18.94
N ILE A 60 22.23 -9.32 19.75
CA ILE A 60 21.55 -10.59 19.40
C ILE A 60 20.04 -10.37 19.23
N ASN A 61 19.44 -9.52 20.07
CA ASN A 61 18.02 -9.18 19.99
C ASN A 61 17.69 -8.35 18.73
N LYS A 62 18.58 -7.42 18.35
CA LYS A 62 18.40 -6.58 17.16
C LYS A 62 18.37 -7.41 15.88
N GLU A 63 19.32 -8.33 15.70
CA GLU A 63 19.33 -9.23 14.54
C GLU A 63 18.07 -10.11 14.48
N GLU A 64 17.58 -10.57 15.63
CA GLU A 64 16.35 -11.37 15.69
C GLU A 64 15.11 -10.56 15.29
N PHE A 65 14.96 -9.31 15.75
CA PHE A 65 13.84 -8.45 15.33
C PHE A 65 13.87 -8.16 13.83
N LEU A 66 15.06 -7.90 13.28
CA LEU A 66 15.22 -7.59 11.86
C LEU A 66 14.76 -8.75 10.97
N LYS A 67 14.81 -10.01 11.42
CA LYS A 67 14.24 -11.16 10.68
C LYS A 67 12.73 -11.02 10.45
N HIS A 68 12.03 -10.33 11.32
CA HIS A 68 10.57 -10.19 11.31
C HIS A 68 10.04 -8.90 10.68
N ILE A 69 10.90 -8.04 10.14
CA ILE A 69 10.50 -6.78 9.48
C ILE A 69 10.88 -6.82 8.01
N TYR A 70 9.94 -6.56 7.13
CA TYR A 70 10.09 -6.74 5.69
C TYR A 70 9.69 -5.47 4.96
N TYR A 71 10.44 -5.10 3.94
CA TYR A 71 9.98 -4.12 2.95
C TYR A 71 8.88 -4.73 2.09
N GLN A 72 7.94 -3.91 1.62
CA GLN A 72 7.02 -4.30 0.53
C GLN A 72 7.67 -4.26 -0.86
N ILE A 73 8.89 -3.72 -0.94
CA ILE A 73 9.71 -3.78 -2.14
C ILE A 73 10.69 -4.92 -1.93
N ASP A 74 10.43 -6.06 -2.56
CA ASP A 74 11.19 -7.30 -2.31
C ASP A 74 12.68 -7.14 -2.60
N ASP A 75 13.06 -6.28 -3.54
CA ASP A 75 14.46 -5.98 -3.87
C ASP A 75 15.24 -5.32 -2.73
N LEU A 76 14.56 -4.71 -1.75
CA LEU A 76 15.21 -4.19 -0.55
C LEU A 76 15.40 -5.26 0.53
N ASN A 77 14.84 -6.45 0.36
CA ASN A 77 14.97 -7.58 1.29
C ASN A 77 16.07 -8.57 0.86
N THR A 78 17.14 -8.13 0.18
CA THR A 78 18.18 -9.00 -0.42
C THR A 78 18.77 -10.01 0.56
N ASP A 79 19.02 -9.60 1.81
CA ASP A 79 19.64 -10.45 2.83
C ASP A 79 18.72 -11.58 3.32
N LYS A 80 17.41 -11.45 3.04
CA LYS A 80 16.39 -12.44 3.39
C LYS A 80 16.05 -13.40 2.27
N LYS A 81 16.33 -13.03 1.01
CA LYS A 81 16.09 -13.89 -0.17
C LYS A 81 16.87 -15.21 -0.09
N VAL A 82 18.00 -15.24 0.64
CA VAL A 82 18.86 -16.43 0.79
C VAL A 82 18.24 -17.53 1.67
N GLN A 83 17.30 -17.20 2.56
CA GLN A 83 16.75 -18.17 3.54
C GLN A 83 15.47 -18.88 3.10
N THR A 84 14.79 -18.39 2.06
CA THR A 84 13.51 -18.96 1.58
C THR A 84 13.65 -19.53 0.18
N ASN A 85 14.08 -20.80 0.09
CA ASN A 85 13.82 -21.65 -1.09
C ASN A 85 12.32 -22.02 -1.17
N LYS A 86 11.45 -21.02 -1.31
CA LYS A 86 10.02 -21.23 -1.60
C LYS A 86 9.64 -20.45 -2.84
N GLU A 87 9.51 -21.19 -3.93
CA GLU A 87 8.90 -20.78 -5.18
C GLU A 87 7.52 -20.12 -4.92
N THR A 88 7.24 -19.05 -5.67
CA THR A 88 5.90 -18.46 -5.94
C THR A 88 5.23 -17.53 -4.92
N VAL A 89 5.95 -16.74 -4.14
CA VAL A 89 5.36 -15.44 -3.72
C VAL A 89 5.49 -14.52 -4.91
N THR A 90 4.39 -14.30 -5.63
CA THR A 90 4.35 -13.32 -6.70
C THR A 90 4.69 -11.98 -6.09
N GLU A 91 5.80 -11.39 -6.53
CA GLU A 91 6.28 -10.07 -6.09
C GLU A 91 5.14 -9.07 -6.31
N GLU A 92 4.46 -8.65 -5.24
CA GLU A 92 3.43 -7.63 -5.33
C GLU A 92 4.11 -6.28 -5.14
N PRO A 93 4.29 -5.48 -6.21
CA PRO A 93 4.91 -4.18 -6.07
C PRO A 93 4.06 -3.30 -5.13
N PRO A 94 4.64 -2.25 -4.54
CA PRO A 94 3.88 -1.27 -3.79
C PRO A 94 2.68 -0.77 -4.59
N HIS A 95 1.55 -0.67 -3.92
CA HIS A 95 0.29 -0.34 -4.57
C HIS A 95 -0.72 0.24 -3.57
N ILE A 96 -1.78 0.83 -4.12
CA ILE A 96 -2.94 1.29 -3.37
C ILE A 96 -4.14 0.46 -3.78
N THR A 97 -4.69 -0.32 -2.85
CA THR A 97 -5.89 -1.13 -3.09
C THR A 97 -7.11 -0.24 -3.36
N ILE A 98 -7.83 -0.52 -4.45
CA ILE A 98 -9.13 0.10 -4.78
C ILE A 98 -10.27 -0.90 -4.56
N VAL A 99 -10.05 -2.16 -4.93
CA VAL A 99 -11.00 -3.26 -4.73
C VAL A 99 -10.25 -4.45 -4.20
N GLY A 100 -10.76 -5.03 -3.11
CA GLY A 100 -10.26 -6.30 -2.57
C GLY A 100 -10.51 -7.49 -3.49
N SER A 101 -10.04 -8.67 -3.07
CA SER A 101 -10.29 -9.89 -3.82
C SER A 101 -11.80 -10.21 -3.91
N VAL A 102 -12.36 -10.16 -5.12
CA VAL A 102 -13.74 -10.58 -5.44
C VAL A 102 -13.73 -11.69 -6.47
N GLN A 103 -14.77 -12.52 -6.54
CA GLN A 103 -14.77 -13.70 -7.44
C GLN A 103 -15.62 -13.49 -8.69
N ILE A 104 -15.01 -13.51 -9.88
CA ILE A 104 -15.70 -13.41 -11.16
C ILE A 104 -15.72 -14.75 -11.90
N LYS A 105 -16.80 -15.02 -12.65
CA LYS A 105 -16.91 -16.18 -13.52
C LYS A 105 -16.12 -15.98 -14.82
N ARG A 106 -15.54 -17.05 -15.35
CA ARG A 106 -14.71 -17.02 -16.57
C ARG A 106 -15.36 -16.26 -17.74
N HIS A 107 -16.64 -16.55 -18.01
CA HIS A 107 -17.36 -15.99 -19.15
C HIS A 107 -17.68 -14.49 -19.00
N MET A 108 -17.62 -13.94 -17.77
CA MET A 108 -17.90 -12.53 -17.50
C MET A 108 -16.66 -11.64 -17.63
N ILE A 109 -15.45 -12.22 -17.62
CA ILE A 109 -14.18 -11.48 -17.57
C ILE A 109 -14.06 -10.44 -18.68
N SER A 110 -14.29 -10.82 -19.93
CA SER A 110 -14.15 -9.90 -21.07
C SER A 110 -15.14 -8.74 -21.00
N SER A 111 -16.41 -9.03 -20.66
CA SER A 111 -17.46 -8.01 -20.49
C SER A 111 -17.13 -7.06 -19.34
N PHE A 112 -16.65 -7.61 -18.22
CA PHE A 112 -16.22 -6.84 -17.05
C PHE A 112 -15.09 -5.88 -17.42
N LEU A 113 -14.01 -6.38 -18.03
CA LEU A 113 -12.87 -5.55 -18.43
C LEU A 113 -13.28 -4.44 -19.40
N ASN A 114 -14.15 -4.73 -20.37
CA ASN A 114 -14.63 -3.73 -21.32
C ASN A 114 -15.43 -2.63 -20.63
N LYS A 115 -16.34 -2.98 -19.72
CA LYS A 115 -17.10 -1.99 -18.94
C LYS A 115 -16.19 -1.12 -18.07
N VAL A 116 -15.14 -1.68 -17.46
CA VAL A 116 -14.17 -0.88 -16.70
C VAL A 116 -13.41 0.08 -17.61
N LYS A 117 -12.92 -0.40 -18.77
CA LYS A 117 -12.25 0.46 -19.76
C LYS A 117 -13.14 1.60 -20.23
N GLU A 118 -14.40 1.32 -20.57
CA GLU A 118 -15.36 2.33 -21.02
C GLU A 118 -15.64 3.38 -19.94
N LYS A 119 -15.91 2.94 -18.70
CA LYS A 119 -16.22 3.84 -17.58
C LYS A 119 -15.04 4.74 -17.21
N LEU A 120 -13.81 4.23 -17.36
CA LEU A 120 -12.57 4.95 -17.02
C LEU A 120 -11.94 5.69 -18.20
N LYS A 121 -12.46 5.56 -19.43
CA LYS A 121 -11.92 6.19 -20.64
C LYS A 121 -11.67 7.69 -20.51
N ASN A 122 -12.54 8.39 -19.77
CA ASN A 122 -12.48 9.84 -19.56
C ASN A 122 -11.93 10.22 -18.17
N GLN A 123 -11.43 9.27 -17.39
CA GLN A 123 -10.76 9.57 -16.13
C GLN A 123 -9.38 10.11 -16.44
N ASN A 124 -9.08 11.32 -15.99
CA ASN A 124 -7.76 11.92 -16.19
C ASN A 124 -6.75 11.34 -15.21
N CYS A 125 -5.47 11.37 -15.61
CA CYS A 125 -4.35 11.18 -14.69
C CYS A 125 -4.35 12.28 -13.62
N PHE A 126 -3.77 11.99 -12.45
CA PHE A 126 -3.73 12.94 -11.33
C PHE A 126 -2.52 12.68 -10.43
N TYR A 127 -2.11 13.71 -9.68
CA TYR A 127 -1.19 13.53 -8.57
C TYR A 127 -1.98 13.16 -7.32
N LEU A 128 -1.49 12.21 -6.54
CA LEU A 128 -2.13 11.74 -5.33
C LEU A 128 -1.22 12.00 -4.14
N PHE A 129 -1.64 12.89 -3.24
CA PHE A 129 -0.86 13.29 -2.07
C PHE A 129 -1.23 12.51 -0.81
N PHE A 130 -0.21 12.18 -0.01
CA PHE A 130 -0.31 11.43 1.23
C PHE A 130 -0.17 12.35 2.45
N LYS A 131 -0.62 11.85 3.60
CA LYS A 131 -0.33 12.43 4.91
C LYS A 131 1.18 12.38 5.16
N LYS A 132 1.69 13.34 5.93
CA LYS A 132 3.11 13.40 6.30
C LYS A 132 3.49 12.34 7.33
N SER A 133 2.54 12.01 8.21
CA SER A 133 2.70 10.94 9.20
C SER A 133 2.55 9.56 8.56
N VAL A 134 3.18 8.57 9.21
CA VAL A 134 2.95 7.16 8.91
C VAL A 134 1.91 6.60 9.87
N ASP A 135 1.09 5.71 9.33
CA ASP A 135 0.03 5.04 10.06
C ASP A 135 0.29 3.53 10.09
N LEU A 136 -0.31 2.84 11.05
CA LEU A 136 -0.22 1.39 11.21
C LEU A 136 -1.53 0.73 10.79
N TYR A 137 -1.45 -0.31 9.97
CA TYR A 137 -2.60 -1.10 9.52
C TYR A 137 -2.44 -2.57 9.86
N LYS A 138 -3.48 -3.20 10.40
CA LYS A 138 -3.52 -4.66 10.64
C LYS A 138 -4.07 -5.36 9.40
N SER A 139 -3.47 -6.48 9.02
CA SER A 139 -3.96 -7.31 7.92
C SER A 139 -5.33 -7.88 8.24
N GLN A 140 -6.17 -8.13 7.24
CA GLN A 140 -7.51 -8.73 7.44
C GLN A 140 -7.46 -10.11 8.12
N LYS A 141 -6.34 -10.83 7.97
CA LYS A 141 -6.12 -12.13 8.63
C LYS A 141 -5.55 -11.99 10.04
N ASN A 142 -5.30 -10.78 10.52
CA ASN A 142 -4.68 -10.46 11.81
C ASN A 142 -3.28 -11.06 12.01
N THR A 143 -2.55 -11.29 10.92
CA THR A 143 -1.22 -11.92 10.95
C THR A 143 -0.06 -10.98 10.64
N LYS A 144 -0.35 -9.76 10.18
CA LYS A 144 0.69 -8.78 9.81
C LYS A 144 0.27 -7.38 10.21
N TYR A 145 1.25 -6.56 10.53
CA TYR A 145 1.11 -5.12 10.73
C TYR A 145 1.90 -4.39 9.64
N PHE A 146 1.26 -3.46 8.94
CA PHE A 146 1.83 -2.70 7.85
C PHE A 146 2.04 -1.25 8.30
N CYS A 147 3.25 -0.73 8.09
CA CYS A 147 3.54 0.69 8.21
C CYS A 147 3.36 1.35 6.84
N SER A 148 2.48 2.33 6.80
CA SER A 148 1.90 2.82 5.55
C SER A 148 1.80 4.34 5.54
N TYR A 149 1.84 4.91 4.33
CA TYR A 149 1.43 6.28 4.10
C TYR A 149 -0.02 6.31 3.64
N THR A 150 -0.85 7.04 4.38
CA THR A 150 -2.27 7.19 4.12
C THR A 150 -2.51 8.34 3.17
N VAL A 151 -3.42 8.18 2.21
CA VAL A 151 -3.81 9.25 1.31
C VAL A 151 -4.44 10.39 2.13
N SER A 152 -4.11 11.64 1.80
CA SER A 152 -4.70 12.79 2.50
C SER A 152 -6.22 12.85 2.27
N ASP A 153 -6.98 13.31 3.26
CA ASP A 153 -8.44 13.26 3.21
C ASP A 153 -9.02 14.07 2.04
N GLU A 154 -8.36 15.16 1.66
CA GLU A 154 -8.71 15.96 0.49
C GLU A 154 -8.57 15.14 -0.80
N GLN A 155 -7.43 14.46 -0.97
CA GLN A 155 -7.14 13.67 -2.16
C GLN A 155 -7.97 12.39 -2.25
N GLN A 156 -8.28 11.77 -1.11
CA GLN A 156 -9.23 10.67 -1.01
C GLN A 156 -10.58 11.09 -1.61
N LYS A 157 -11.14 12.22 -1.13
CA LYS A 157 -12.44 12.74 -1.60
C LYS A 157 -12.41 13.20 -3.06
N LEU A 158 -11.32 13.85 -3.47
CA LEU A 158 -11.21 14.45 -4.80
C LEU A 158 -11.01 13.40 -5.89
N HIS A 159 -10.16 12.40 -5.65
CA HIS A 159 -9.72 11.47 -6.68
C HIS A 159 -10.18 10.03 -6.46
N LEU A 160 -10.05 9.51 -5.24
CA LEU A 160 -10.24 8.09 -4.99
C LEU A 160 -11.71 7.71 -4.76
N ASP A 161 -12.47 8.49 -4.00
CA ASP A 161 -13.89 8.21 -3.76
C ASP A 161 -14.71 8.20 -5.06
N PRO A 162 -14.54 9.16 -6.00
CA PRO A 162 -15.22 9.11 -7.29
C PRO A 162 -14.79 7.90 -8.14
N LEU A 163 -13.51 7.55 -8.10
CA LEU A 163 -12.96 6.40 -8.83
C LEU A 163 -13.52 5.08 -8.28
N ILE A 164 -13.47 4.89 -6.96
CA ILE A 164 -14.04 3.75 -6.24
C ILE A 164 -15.53 3.63 -6.53
N LYS A 165 -16.28 4.74 -6.50
CA LYS A 165 -17.71 4.77 -6.85
C LYS A 165 -17.96 4.26 -8.28
N LYS A 166 -17.22 4.77 -9.27
CA LYS A 166 -17.33 4.31 -10.68
C LYS A 166 -17.07 2.81 -10.81
N ILE A 167 -16.06 2.30 -10.11
CA ILE A 167 -15.71 0.88 -10.15
C ILE A 167 -16.76 0.03 -9.43
N ASN A 168 -17.27 0.48 -8.28
CA ASN A 168 -18.32 -0.22 -7.54
C ASN A 168 -19.63 -0.32 -8.33
N GLU A 169 -20.01 0.72 -9.08
CA GLU A 169 -21.16 0.65 -9.99
C GLU A 169 -21.00 -0.48 -11.02
N ILE A 170 -19.78 -0.74 -11.50
CA ILE A 170 -19.51 -1.85 -12.41
C ILE A 170 -19.58 -3.17 -11.65
N LEU A 171 -18.91 -3.30 -10.51
CA LEU A 171 -18.92 -4.51 -9.70
C LEU A 171 -20.35 -4.96 -9.36
N ASN A 172 -21.22 -4.01 -8.99
CA ASN A 172 -22.64 -4.27 -8.72
C ASN A 172 -23.36 -4.84 -9.94
N ASN A 173 -23.03 -4.42 -11.16
CA ASN A 173 -23.61 -4.98 -12.40
C ASN A 173 -23.19 -6.45 -12.67
N PHE A 174 -22.21 -6.96 -11.94
CA PHE A 174 -21.75 -8.35 -11.99
C PHE A 174 -22.02 -9.11 -10.69
N ASP A 175 -22.85 -8.55 -9.80
CA ASP A 175 -23.13 -9.09 -8.46
C ASP A 175 -21.86 -9.30 -7.60
N LEU A 176 -20.85 -8.45 -7.81
CA LEU A 176 -19.58 -8.46 -7.07
C LEU A 176 -19.63 -7.40 -5.97
N ASN A 177 -19.41 -7.79 -4.71
CA ASN A 177 -19.36 -6.85 -3.60
C ASN A 177 -17.93 -6.43 -3.27
N ASN A 178 -17.67 -5.13 -3.24
CA ASN A 178 -16.38 -4.60 -2.83
C ASN A 178 -16.33 -4.44 -1.30
N ASN A 179 -15.55 -5.27 -0.62
CA ASN A 179 -15.38 -5.16 0.84
C ASN A 179 -14.58 -3.92 1.29
N TYR A 180 -14.16 -3.08 0.34
CA TYR A 180 -13.29 -1.93 0.56
C TYR A 180 -13.93 -0.57 0.25
N VAL A 181 -15.26 -0.49 0.03
CA VAL A 181 -15.95 0.75 -0.39
C VAL A 181 -15.63 1.96 0.51
N ASN A 182 -15.54 1.76 1.82
CA ASN A 182 -15.34 2.84 2.79
C ASN A 182 -13.91 2.89 3.36
N ARG A 183 -12.94 2.23 2.71
CA ARG A 183 -11.56 2.20 3.24
C ARG A 183 -10.84 3.50 2.94
N ILE A 184 -10.09 3.97 3.92
CA ILE A 184 -9.09 5.01 3.73
C ILE A 184 -7.92 4.40 2.95
N CYS A 185 -7.71 4.86 1.73
CA CYS A 185 -6.66 4.34 0.87
C CYS A 185 -5.28 4.70 1.42
N HIS A 186 -4.36 3.77 1.29
CA HIS A 186 -2.99 3.90 1.76
C HIS A 186 -2.07 3.04 0.91
N MET A 187 -0.78 3.33 1.04
CA MET A 187 0.29 2.56 0.45
C MET A 187 1.16 1.97 1.57
N SER A 188 1.11 0.65 1.69
CA SER A 188 1.97 -0.09 2.62
C SER A 188 3.38 -0.21 2.05
N LEU A 189 4.39 0.14 2.86
CA LEU A 189 5.79 0.16 2.43
C LEU A 189 6.70 -0.79 3.21
N ALA A 190 6.33 -1.10 4.45
CA ALA A 190 6.97 -2.14 5.24
C ALA A 190 5.94 -2.88 6.07
N TYR A 191 6.26 -4.10 6.49
CA TYR A 191 5.40 -4.88 7.38
C TYR A 191 6.21 -5.73 8.36
N THR A 192 5.54 -6.14 9.44
CA THR A 192 6.04 -7.16 10.36
C THR A 192 4.98 -8.24 10.60
N ASP A 193 5.44 -9.46 10.86
CA ASP A 193 4.61 -10.58 11.34
C ASP A 193 4.63 -10.72 12.88
N VAL A 194 5.39 -9.87 13.57
CA VAL A 194 5.36 -9.77 15.04
C VAL A 194 4.10 -9.03 15.48
N SER A 195 3.42 -9.58 16.49
CA SER A 195 2.27 -8.90 17.10
C SER A 195 2.71 -7.61 17.79
N LEU A 196 2.03 -6.50 17.50
CA LEU A 196 2.27 -5.20 18.14
C LEU A 196 1.25 -4.87 19.25
N GLU A 197 0.42 -5.83 19.66
CA GLU A 197 -0.69 -5.59 20.59
C GLU A 197 -0.22 -5.07 21.95
N VAL A 198 0.93 -5.52 22.45
CA VAL A 198 1.45 -5.10 23.76
C VAL A 198 1.85 -3.63 23.76
N ILE A 199 2.57 -3.16 22.71
CA ILE A 199 2.94 -1.75 22.60
C ILE A 199 1.71 -0.88 22.33
N LEU A 200 0.76 -1.34 21.52
CA LEU A 200 -0.49 -0.63 21.27
C LEU A 200 -1.31 -0.46 22.56
N GLU A 201 -1.51 -1.53 23.32
CA GLU A 201 -2.23 -1.51 24.60
C GLU A 201 -1.53 -0.61 25.63
N LYS A 202 -0.19 -0.68 25.73
CA LYS A 202 0.60 0.20 26.62
C LYS A 202 0.38 1.68 26.31
N ASN A 203 0.17 2.02 25.04
CA ASN A 203 -0.12 3.38 24.57
C ASN A 203 -1.63 3.71 24.54
N LYS A 204 -2.47 2.90 25.21
CA LYS A 204 -3.93 3.09 25.32
C LYS A 204 -4.65 3.07 23.96
N LEU A 205 -4.08 2.41 22.98
CA LEU A 205 -4.71 2.19 21.69
C LEU A 205 -5.55 0.91 21.73
N ASN A 206 -6.72 0.93 21.08
CA ASN A 206 -7.61 -0.22 21.04
C ASN A 206 -7.05 -1.30 20.09
N ILE A 207 -6.65 -2.43 20.65
CA ILE A 207 -6.05 -3.56 19.90
C ILE A 207 -7.03 -4.27 18.96
N LYS A 208 -8.34 -4.05 19.13
CA LYS A 208 -9.39 -4.59 18.25
C LYS A 208 -9.54 -3.78 16.95
N ASP A 209 -8.95 -2.59 16.90
CA ASP A 209 -8.95 -1.79 15.68
C ASP A 209 -8.02 -2.44 14.64
N THR A 210 -8.13 -1.94 13.40
CA THR A 210 -7.30 -2.40 12.27
C THR A 210 -6.46 -1.27 11.70
N PHE A 211 -6.54 -0.09 12.30
CA PHE A 211 -5.91 1.14 11.85
C PHE A 211 -5.56 2.01 13.05
N TRP A 212 -4.31 2.48 13.11
CA TRP A 212 -3.84 3.42 14.12
C TRP A 212 -3.10 4.56 13.43
N PRO A 213 -3.64 5.80 13.45
CA PRO A 213 -3.01 6.94 12.81
C PRO A 213 -1.77 7.41 13.59
N ASN A 214 -0.84 8.03 12.87
CA ASN A 214 0.37 8.68 13.39
C ASN A 214 1.19 7.82 14.36
N ILE A 215 1.47 6.56 13.97
CA ILE A 215 2.14 5.58 14.83
C ILE A 215 3.56 6.03 15.23
N SER A 216 4.15 6.96 14.48
CA SER A 216 5.43 7.60 14.83
C SER A 216 5.42 8.28 16.20
N GLU A 217 4.28 8.76 16.71
CA GLU A 217 4.19 9.42 18.02
C GLU A 217 4.60 8.49 19.18
N ILE A 218 4.36 7.18 19.07
CA ILE A 218 4.74 6.19 20.09
C ILE A 218 6.27 6.11 20.27
N ILE A 219 7.00 6.42 19.20
CA ILE A 219 8.43 6.21 19.11
C ILE A 219 9.22 7.43 19.59
N VAL A 220 8.59 8.60 19.73
CA VAL A 220 9.29 9.87 19.97
C VAL A 220 10.01 9.88 21.33
N ASP A 221 11.25 9.44 21.29
CA ASP A 221 12.38 10.00 22.03
C ASP A 221 13.19 10.77 20.99
N ASN A 222 13.02 12.09 20.97
CA ASN A 222 13.72 13.13 20.17
C ASN A 222 14.41 12.73 18.84
N SER A 223 14.01 13.42 17.77
CA SER A 223 14.77 13.70 16.54
C SER A 223 15.02 12.54 15.58
N SER A 224 14.03 12.31 14.71
CA SER A 224 14.35 12.15 13.29
C SER A 224 13.29 12.91 12.52
N ASP A 225 13.57 14.18 12.20
CA ASP A 225 12.79 14.98 11.27
C ASP A 225 12.85 14.28 9.91
N PHE A 226 11.92 13.35 9.67
CA PHE A 226 11.74 12.83 8.34
C PHE A 226 11.21 13.98 7.49
N SER A 227 11.99 14.33 6.45
CA SER A 227 11.86 15.55 5.65
C SER A 227 10.40 15.97 5.44
N SER A 228 10.12 17.24 5.75
CA SER A 228 8.82 17.92 5.61
C SER A 228 8.27 17.96 4.18
N ASP A 229 9.02 17.44 3.22
CA ASP A 229 8.69 17.41 1.80
C ASP A 229 7.40 16.65 1.56
N ASP A 230 6.58 17.21 0.69
CA ASP A 230 5.29 16.64 0.34
C ASP A 230 5.49 15.29 -0.35
N PHE A 231 4.71 14.31 0.09
CA PHE A 231 4.75 12.98 -0.48
C PHE A 231 3.56 12.76 -1.41
N TYR A 232 3.86 12.45 -2.68
CA TYR A 232 2.85 12.18 -3.68
C TYR A 232 3.34 11.19 -4.75
N ILE A 233 2.39 10.61 -5.49
CA ILE A 233 2.64 9.81 -6.70
C ILE A 233 1.85 10.37 -7.88
N TYR A 234 2.31 10.12 -9.10
CA TYR A 234 1.53 10.36 -10.31
C TYR A 234 0.77 9.09 -10.69
N VAL A 235 -0.56 9.19 -10.78
CA VAL A 235 -1.45 8.08 -11.11
C VAL A 235 -1.84 8.21 -12.58
N ASP A 236 -1.30 7.31 -13.40
CA ASP A 236 -1.53 7.27 -14.85
C ASP A 236 -2.28 6.01 -15.32
N CYS A 237 -2.45 5.03 -14.44
CA CYS A 237 -3.14 3.79 -14.75
C CYS A 237 -3.71 3.10 -13.52
N ILE A 238 -4.59 2.14 -13.78
CA ILE A 238 -5.11 1.20 -12.79
C ILE A 238 -4.82 -0.22 -13.29
N HIS A 239 -4.42 -1.07 -12.36
CA HIS A 239 -4.18 -2.48 -12.59
C HIS A 239 -5.37 -3.31 -12.12
N ILE A 240 -5.75 -4.29 -12.94
CA ILE A 240 -6.76 -5.29 -12.63
C ILE A 240 -6.09 -6.66 -12.76
N CYS A 241 -5.88 -7.33 -11.63
CA CYS A 241 -5.42 -8.71 -11.61
C CYS A 241 -6.64 -9.63 -11.63
N ILE A 242 -6.67 -10.60 -12.55
CA ILE A 242 -7.71 -11.64 -12.64
C ILE A 242 -7.03 -13.01 -12.70
N GLY A 243 -7.09 -13.78 -11.61
CA GLY A 243 -6.26 -14.97 -11.45
C GLY A 243 -4.78 -14.60 -11.56
N ASN A 244 -4.08 -15.19 -12.54
CA ASN A 244 -2.65 -14.91 -12.80
C ASN A 244 -2.42 -13.87 -13.91
N LYS A 245 -3.48 -13.23 -14.43
CA LYS A 245 -3.39 -12.27 -15.53
C LYS A 245 -3.51 -10.85 -15.02
N LEU A 246 -2.60 -9.99 -15.47
CA LEU A 246 -2.62 -8.56 -15.18
C LEU A 246 -3.15 -7.79 -16.40
N TYR A 247 -4.14 -6.94 -16.17
CA TYR A 247 -4.69 -6.00 -17.15
C TYR A 247 -4.42 -4.57 -16.69
N LYS A 248 -3.87 -3.75 -17.58
CA LYS A 248 -3.58 -2.34 -17.31
C LYS A 248 -4.59 -1.46 -18.04
N ILE A 249 -5.17 -0.49 -17.34
CA ILE A 249 -6.08 0.51 -17.90
C ILE A 249 -5.43 1.87 -17.68
N HIS A 250 -4.96 2.49 -18.76
CA HIS A 250 -4.39 3.83 -18.72
C HIS A 250 -5.47 4.89 -18.58
N LEU A 251 -5.19 5.88 -17.74
CA LEU A 251 -6.00 7.08 -17.58
C LEU A 251 -5.63 8.09 -18.68
N LYS A 252 -6.53 9.03 -18.93
CA LYS A 252 -6.33 10.05 -19.96
C LYS A 252 -5.27 11.05 -19.51
N ASN A 253 -4.20 11.16 -20.28
CA ASN A 253 -3.18 12.19 -20.09
C ASN A 253 -3.60 13.49 -20.82
N PHE A 254 -3.39 14.65 -20.21
CA PHE A 254 -3.64 15.95 -20.83
C PHE A 254 -2.54 16.38 -21.81
N ASN A 255 -1.38 15.70 -21.81
CA ASN A 255 -0.25 16.05 -22.67
C ASN A 255 -0.45 15.73 -24.16
N ASN A 256 -1.60 15.19 -24.57
CA ASN A 256 -2.03 15.18 -25.97
C ASN A 256 -2.91 16.40 -26.29
N LEU A 257 -2.55 17.57 -25.76
CA LEU A 257 -2.91 18.83 -26.39
C LEU A 257 -2.13 18.86 -27.70
N ASN A 258 -2.85 18.60 -28.79
CA ASN A 258 -2.49 18.91 -30.16
C ASN A 258 -1.31 19.92 -30.21
N PHE A 259 -0.12 19.44 -30.59
CA PHE A 259 0.66 20.26 -31.51
C PHE A 259 -0.28 20.47 -32.70
N LEU A 260 -0.97 21.61 -32.69
CA LEU A 260 -1.41 22.23 -33.92
C LEU A 260 -0.13 22.31 -34.75
N GLU A 261 0.04 21.37 -35.68
CA GLU A 261 0.81 21.67 -36.88
C GLU A 261 0.17 22.94 -37.41
N SER A 262 0.88 24.05 -37.22
CA SER A 262 0.59 25.27 -37.92
C SER A 262 0.63 24.92 -39.39
N ASP A 263 -0.54 24.97 -40.04
CA ASP A 263 -0.66 25.07 -41.49
C ASP A 263 0.06 26.36 -41.93
N ASP A 264 1.39 26.33 -41.96
CA ASP A 264 2.20 27.28 -42.71
C ASP A 264 2.09 26.89 -44.19
N SER A 265 0.95 27.29 -44.74
CA SER A 265 0.73 27.44 -46.17
C SER A 265 1.67 28.50 -46.73
N TYR A 266 2.92 28.12 -47.01
CA TYR A 266 3.78 28.85 -47.93
C TYR A 266 3.76 28.18 -49.29
N ILE A 267 2.80 28.62 -50.10
CA ILE A 267 2.89 28.60 -51.55
C ILE A 267 4.13 29.43 -51.91
N SER A 268 5.17 28.78 -52.45
CA SER A 268 6.18 29.45 -53.26
C SER A 268 6.28 28.69 -54.59
N SER A 269 5.66 29.29 -55.58
CA SER A 269 5.80 28.97 -57.00
C SER A 269 7.07 29.65 -57.53
N GLU A 270 7.97 28.84 -58.07
CA GLU A 270 8.82 29.19 -59.23
C GLU A 270 8.39 28.31 -60.41
#